data_AF-A0A166G4U7-F1
#
_entry.id   AF-A0A166G4U7-F1
#
_cell.length_a   1.000
_cell.length_b   1.000
_cell.length_c   1.000
_cell.angle_alpha   90.00
_cell.angle_beta   90.00
_cell.angle_gamma   90.00
#
_symmetry.space_group_name_H-M   'P 1'
#
loop_
_entity.id
_entity.type
_entity.pdbx_description
1 polymer ?
#
loop_
_entity_poly.entity_id
_entity_poly.type
_entity_poly.pdbx_seq_one_letter_code
_entity_poly.pdbx_strand_id
1 'polypeptide(L)'
;MIKALEGRAGRGIRTVGAEEGVEEAFKPCMDDRGQLFSGKALSEGKHTEVQIVCDAAGDVAHLCELQCSVQRRFQKVVEGVMNLDLVRIRLHLCNSATLTSLNLNPTTIRPLQQGCAIQLRLTAEESAKDFRPSPGAIRASFIA
;
A
#
# COMPACT_ATOMS: atom_id res chain seq x y z
N MET A 1 -13.67 -12.90 -5.03
CA MET A 1 -13.42 -11.59 -4.40
C MET A 1 -14.14 -10.54 -5.21
N ILE A 2 -14.87 -9.66 -4.54
CA ILE A 2 -15.51 -8.47 -5.13
C ILE A 2 -14.71 -7.25 -4.63
N LYS A 3 -14.41 -6.33 -5.54
CA LYS A 3 -13.65 -5.10 -5.24
C LYS A 3 -14.27 -3.89 -5.95
N ALA A 4 -14.50 -2.81 -5.21
CA ALA A 4 -14.83 -1.50 -5.76
C ALA A 4 -13.64 -0.93 -6.55
N LEU A 5 -13.91 -0.32 -7.71
CA LEU A 5 -12.90 0.32 -8.55
C LEU A 5 -12.06 1.33 -7.76
N GLU A 6 -12.73 2.17 -6.96
CA GLU A 6 -12.10 3.22 -6.18
C GLU A 6 -11.84 2.85 -4.71
N GLY A 7 -11.96 1.56 -4.37
CA GLY A 7 -11.73 1.07 -3.01
C GLY A 7 -10.29 1.33 -2.53
N ARG A 8 -10.15 1.92 -1.34
CA ARG A 8 -8.85 2.22 -0.71
C ARG A 8 -8.73 1.52 0.64
N ALA A 9 -7.52 1.02 0.93
CA ALA A 9 -7.16 0.43 2.24
C ALA A 9 -8.17 -0.65 2.71
N GLY A 10 -8.51 -1.59 1.83
CA GLY A 10 -9.43 -2.69 2.14
C GLY A 10 -10.91 -2.33 2.21
N ARG A 11 -11.27 -1.03 2.12
CA ARG A 11 -12.67 -0.63 1.92
C ARG A 11 -13.14 -1.00 0.52
N GLY A 12 -14.39 -1.46 0.43
CA GLY A 12 -14.96 -1.98 -0.81
C GLY A 12 -14.36 -3.30 -1.30
N ILE A 13 -13.67 -4.09 -0.46
CA ILE A 13 -13.16 -5.43 -0.81
C ILE A 13 -13.87 -6.50 0.04
N ARG A 14 -14.40 -7.53 -0.60
CA ARG A 14 -15.04 -8.68 0.06
C ARG A 14 -14.60 -9.99 -0.57
N THR A 15 -14.25 -10.96 0.28
CA THR A 15 -14.08 -12.35 -0.15
C THR A 15 -15.43 -13.04 -0.04
N VAL A 16 -15.80 -13.79 -1.08
CA VAL A 16 -17.05 -14.53 -1.16
C VAL A 16 -16.69 -15.99 -1.36
N GLY A 17 -17.15 -16.85 -0.45
CA GLY A 17 -16.81 -18.28 -0.45
C GLY A 17 -17.82 -19.17 -1.18
N ALA A 18 -19.05 -18.68 -1.37
CA ALA A 18 -20.15 -19.38 -2.03
C ALA A 18 -21.08 -18.37 -2.73
N GLU A 19 -21.85 -18.83 -3.71
CA GLU A 19 -22.69 -17.98 -4.57
C GLU A 19 -23.72 -17.17 -3.77
N GLU A 20 -24.27 -17.76 -2.71
CA GLU A 20 -25.29 -17.15 -1.85
C GLU A 20 -24.77 -15.89 -1.13
N GLY A 21 -23.46 -15.80 -0.90
CA GLY A 21 -22.83 -14.65 -0.24
C GLY A 21 -22.53 -13.47 -1.17
N VAL A 22 -22.80 -13.59 -2.48
CA VAL A 22 -22.47 -12.56 -3.47
C VAL A 22 -23.29 -11.29 -3.22
N GLU A 23 -24.60 -11.41 -3.02
CA GLU A 23 -25.49 -10.24 -2.86
C GLU A 23 -25.17 -9.45 -1.58
N GLU A 24 -24.87 -10.15 -0.47
CA GLU A 24 -24.48 -9.52 0.78
C GLU A 24 -23.12 -8.80 0.65
N ALA A 25 -22.17 -9.41 -0.06
CA ALA A 25 -20.86 -8.80 -0.31
C ALA A 25 -20.92 -7.62 -1.28
N PHE A 26 -21.93 -7.58 -2.16
CA PHE A 26 -22.15 -6.53 -3.14
C PHE A 26 -22.62 -5.21 -2.50
N LYS A 27 -23.60 -5.28 -1.60
CA LYS A 27 -24.25 -4.08 -0.99
C LYS A 27 -23.23 -3.08 -0.41
N PRO A 28 -22.27 -3.46 0.45
CA PRO A 28 -21.29 -2.53 1.02
C PRO A 28 -20.27 -2.00 0.02
N CYS A 29 -20.10 -2.65 -1.14
CA CYS A 29 -19.14 -2.21 -2.16
C CYS A 29 -19.78 -1.23 -3.16
N MET A 30 -21.11 -1.20 -3.25
CA MET A 30 -21.85 -0.28 -4.12
C MET A 30 -21.89 1.15 -3.61
N ASP A 31 -21.88 1.33 -2.29
CA ASP A 31 -21.79 2.65 -1.65
C ASP A 31 -20.50 3.41 -2.06
N ASP A 32 -19.48 2.70 -2.54
CA ASP A 32 -18.14 3.20 -2.92
C ASP A 32 -18.00 3.54 -4.43
N ARG A 33 -19.02 4.17 -5.06
CA ARG A 33 -18.97 4.79 -6.42
C ARG A 33 -19.26 3.88 -7.63
N GLY A 34 -20.01 2.80 -7.44
CA GLY A 34 -20.85 2.19 -8.50
C GLY A 34 -20.17 1.30 -9.55
N GLN A 35 -18.84 1.17 -9.58
CA GLN A 35 -18.13 0.21 -10.44
C GLN A 35 -17.39 -0.85 -9.62
N LEU A 36 -17.58 -2.11 -9.99
CA LEU A 36 -17.07 -3.27 -9.27
C LEU A 36 -16.33 -4.22 -10.23
N PHE A 37 -15.28 -4.85 -9.70
CA PHE A 37 -14.56 -5.93 -10.34
C PHE A 37 -14.69 -7.19 -9.50
N SER A 38 -14.79 -8.33 -10.17
CA SER A 38 -14.72 -9.65 -9.54
C SER A 38 -13.49 -10.40 -10.03
N GLY A 39 -12.92 -11.20 -9.13
CA GLY A 39 -11.76 -12.03 -9.44
C GLY A 39 -11.60 -13.16 -8.45
N LYS A 40 -10.80 -14.17 -8.83
CA LYS A 40 -10.47 -15.29 -7.96
C LYS A 40 -9.73 -14.77 -6.72
N ALA A 41 -10.23 -15.09 -5.53
CA ALA A 41 -9.53 -14.78 -4.30
C ALA A 41 -8.34 -15.75 -4.13
N LEU A 42 -7.16 -15.21 -3.84
CA LEU A 42 -5.98 -16.00 -3.47
C LEU A 42 -5.88 -16.01 -1.93
N SER A 43 -5.88 -17.19 -1.32
CA SER A 43 -5.86 -17.36 0.14
C SER A 43 -4.45 -17.37 0.74
N GLU A 44 -3.44 -17.78 -0.03
CA GLU A 44 -2.05 -17.97 0.45
C GLU A 44 -1.04 -17.14 -0.34
N GLY A 45 -1.48 -16.04 -0.95
CA GLY A 45 -0.62 -15.16 -1.73
C GLY A 45 0.32 -14.35 -0.84
N LYS A 46 1.59 -14.19 -1.27
CA LYS A 46 2.44 -13.11 -0.76
C LYS A 46 2.05 -11.82 -1.46
N HIS A 47 1.90 -10.73 -0.71
CA HIS A 47 1.75 -9.39 -1.28
C HIS A 47 3.13 -8.79 -1.41
N THR A 48 3.59 -8.65 -2.63
CA THR A 48 4.84 -7.99 -2.99
C THR A 48 4.51 -6.79 -3.87
N GLU A 49 5.19 -5.66 -3.64
CA GLU A 49 5.11 -4.48 -4.50
C GLU A 49 6.49 -4.11 -5.03
N VAL A 50 6.55 -3.48 -6.20
CA VAL A 50 7.81 -3.00 -6.80
C VAL A 50 7.71 -1.49 -6.95
N GLN A 51 8.66 -0.76 -6.38
CA GLN A 51 8.72 0.69 -6.57
C GLN A 51 9.29 1.01 -7.95
N ILE A 52 8.53 1.74 -8.76
CA ILE A 52 8.94 2.21 -10.08
C ILE A 52 9.12 3.74 -10.04
N VAL A 53 10.11 4.23 -10.79
CA VAL A 53 10.29 5.66 -11.10
C VAL A 53 10.54 5.84 -12.60
N CYS A 54 10.07 6.94 -13.14
CA CYS A 54 10.32 7.35 -14.51
C CYS A 54 10.65 8.84 -14.59
N ASP A 55 11.47 9.22 -15.57
CA ASP A 55 11.72 10.61 -15.89
C ASP A 55 10.97 11.06 -17.16
N ALA A 56 11.05 12.36 -17.46
CA ALA A 56 10.40 12.94 -18.63
C ALA A 56 11.10 12.59 -19.97
N ALA A 57 12.31 12.03 -19.92
CA ALA A 57 13.02 11.54 -21.11
C ALA A 57 12.55 10.14 -21.51
N GLY A 58 11.78 9.47 -20.65
CA GLY A 58 11.23 8.14 -20.89
C GLY A 58 12.04 7.02 -20.26
N ASP A 59 13.09 7.34 -19.49
CA ASP A 59 13.82 6.32 -18.73
C ASP A 59 12.95 5.81 -17.58
N VAL A 60 12.99 4.49 -17.33
CA VAL A 60 12.21 3.81 -16.29
C VAL A 60 13.11 2.88 -15.49
N ALA A 61 13.11 3.01 -14.16
CA ALA A 61 13.85 2.14 -13.25
C ALA A 61 12.92 1.53 -12.19
N HIS A 62 13.23 0.30 -11.78
CA HIS A 62 12.72 -0.27 -10.53
C HIS A 62 13.74 -0.03 -9.41
N LEU A 63 13.26 0.36 -8.23
CA LEU A 63 14.12 0.71 -7.09
C LEU A 63 14.24 -0.41 -6.08
N CYS A 64 13.16 -1.14 -5.80
CA CYS A 64 13.20 -2.31 -4.92
C CYS A 64 11.92 -3.16 -5.02
N GLU A 65 11.97 -4.30 -4.35
CA GLU A 65 10.81 -5.05 -3.91
C GLU A 65 10.44 -4.68 -2.46
N LEU A 66 9.15 -4.51 -2.17
CA LEU A 66 8.58 -4.33 -0.84
C LEU A 66 7.74 -5.56 -0.46
N GLN A 67 8.07 -6.16 0.68
CA GLN A 67 7.31 -7.24 1.30
C GLN A 67 6.14 -6.65 2.09
N CYS A 68 4.92 -6.82 1.59
CA CYS A 68 3.69 -6.22 2.14
C CYS A 68 2.69 -7.27 2.64
N SER A 69 3.12 -8.51 2.92
CA SER A 69 2.18 -9.61 3.25
C SER A 69 1.50 -9.43 4.60
N VAL A 70 2.16 -8.77 5.55
CA VAL A 70 1.59 -8.57 6.89
C VAL A 70 0.48 -7.53 6.80
N GLN A 71 -0.76 -8.02 6.75
CA GLN A 71 -1.95 -7.22 6.56
C GLN A 71 -3.06 -7.62 7.53
N ARG A 72 -3.89 -6.66 7.91
CA ARG A 72 -5.18 -6.90 8.54
C ARG A 72 -6.28 -6.31 7.66
N ARG A 73 -7.29 -7.11 7.30
CA ARG A 73 -8.43 -6.65 6.45
C ARG A 73 -7.98 -5.91 5.18
N PHE A 74 -6.99 -6.45 4.48
CA PHE A 74 -6.40 -5.86 3.27
C PHE A 74 -5.72 -4.49 3.48
N GLN A 75 -5.33 -4.17 4.71
CA GLN A 75 -4.52 -3.01 5.07
C GLN A 75 -3.13 -3.45 5.51
N LYS A 76 -2.09 -2.84 4.94
CA LYS A 76 -0.69 -3.14 5.29
C LYS A 76 -0.39 -2.70 6.72
N VAL A 77 0.22 -3.59 7.49
CA VAL A 77 0.63 -3.36 8.88
C VAL A 77 2.14 -3.08 8.97
N VAL A 78 2.92 -3.73 8.10
CA VAL A 78 4.39 -3.56 8.02
C VAL A 78 4.79 -3.28 6.58
N GLU A 79 5.72 -2.34 6.40
CA GLU A 79 6.31 -1.96 5.09
C GLU A 79 7.84 -1.81 5.24
N GLY A 80 8.60 -2.09 4.17
CA GLY A 80 10.06 -1.98 4.13
C GLY A 80 10.57 -0.59 3.72
N VAL A 81 11.84 -0.29 3.98
CA VAL A 81 12.48 1.00 3.61
C VAL A 81 13.63 0.76 2.65
N MET A 82 13.68 1.58 1.61
CA MET A 82 14.88 1.79 0.81
C MET A 82 15.59 3.01 1.37
N ASN A 83 16.90 2.95 1.52
CA ASN A 83 17.72 4.10 1.90
C ASN A 83 17.80 5.13 0.74
N LEU A 84 16.63 5.56 0.26
CA LEU A 84 16.38 6.44 -0.86
C LEU A 84 15.35 7.47 -0.42
N ASP A 85 15.67 8.74 -0.63
CA ASP A 85 14.70 9.82 -0.43
C ASP A 85 13.80 9.92 -1.67
N LEU A 86 12.72 9.14 -1.67
CA LEU A 86 11.75 9.11 -2.78
C LEU A 86 11.08 10.47 -3.00
N VAL A 87 10.92 11.28 -1.95
CA VAL A 87 10.30 12.61 -2.07
C VAL A 87 11.26 13.55 -2.80
N ARG A 88 12.53 13.59 -2.39
CA ARG A 88 13.57 14.35 -3.07
C ARG A 88 13.73 13.91 -4.52
N ILE A 89 13.80 12.61 -4.79
CA ILE A 89 13.88 12.07 -6.15
C ILE A 89 12.71 12.59 -6.98
N ARG A 90 11.48 12.45 -6.48
CA ARG A 90 10.28 12.93 -7.18
C ARG A 90 10.34 14.43 -7.48
N LEU A 91 10.74 15.25 -6.51
CA LEU A 91 10.86 16.69 -6.71
C LEU A 91 11.86 17.03 -7.82
N HIS A 92 13.01 16.36 -7.86
CA HIS A 92 13.99 16.55 -8.93
C HIS A 92 13.48 16.11 -10.30
N LEU A 93 12.82 14.95 -10.38
CA LEU A 93 12.22 14.45 -11.62
C LEU A 93 11.14 15.40 -12.15
N CYS A 94 10.30 15.95 -11.26
CA CYS A 94 9.33 16.99 -11.63
C CYS A 94 10.01 18.28 -12.11
N ASN A 95 11.27 18.53 -11.72
CA ASN A 95 12.10 19.65 -12.16
C ASN A 95 13.06 19.25 -13.29
N SER A 96 12.65 18.31 -14.14
CA SER A 96 13.38 17.88 -15.35
C SER A 96 14.74 17.21 -15.12
N ALA A 97 15.06 16.78 -13.89
CA ALA A 97 16.18 15.87 -13.69
C ALA A 97 15.92 14.54 -14.43
N THR A 98 16.98 13.91 -14.91
CA THR A 98 16.92 12.57 -15.51
C THR A 98 17.30 11.52 -14.48
N LEU A 99 16.86 10.26 -14.66
CA LEU A 99 17.29 9.16 -13.81
C LEU A 99 18.82 9.03 -13.78
N THR A 100 19.47 9.24 -14.92
CA THR A 100 20.93 9.25 -15.01
C THR A 100 21.56 10.35 -14.15
N SER A 101 21.02 11.58 -14.17
CA SER A 101 21.51 12.68 -13.33
C SER A 101 21.35 12.43 -11.82
N LEU A 102 20.40 11.57 -11.44
CA LEU A 102 20.14 11.16 -10.06
C LEU A 102 20.88 9.86 -9.67
N ASN A 103 21.73 9.32 -10.55
CA ASN A 103 22.39 8.01 -10.38
C ASN A 103 21.40 6.84 -10.20
N LEU A 104 20.23 6.93 -10.82
CA LEU A 104 19.17 5.92 -10.79
C LEU A 104 19.06 5.16 -12.13
N ASN A 105 20.15 5.03 -12.86
CA ASN A 105 20.12 4.42 -14.20
C ASN A 105 19.75 2.92 -14.08
N PRO A 106 18.75 2.42 -14.84
CA PRO A 106 18.20 1.06 -14.69
C PRO A 106 19.23 -0.08 -14.83
N THR A 107 20.28 0.15 -15.62
CA THR A 107 21.32 -0.86 -15.87
C THR A 107 22.41 -0.91 -14.79
N THR A 108 22.53 0.17 -14.02
CA THR A 108 23.60 0.36 -13.02
C THR A 108 23.08 0.42 -11.60
N ILE A 109 21.78 0.67 -11.42
CA ILE A 109 21.18 0.71 -10.09
C ILE A 109 21.29 -0.69 -9.49
N ARG A 110 22.20 -0.80 -8.54
CA ARG A 110 22.27 -1.89 -7.57
C ARG A 110 21.63 -1.27 -6.34
N PRO A 111 20.32 -1.49 -6.07
CA PRO A 111 19.79 -1.09 -4.79
C PRO A 111 20.63 -1.82 -3.74
N LEU A 112 21.50 -1.07 -3.07
CA LEU A 112 22.27 -1.59 -1.96
C LEU A 112 21.25 -1.81 -0.87
N GLN A 113 20.68 -3.00 -0.81
CA GLN A 113 19.85 -3.40 0.31
C GLN A 113 20.76 -3.52 1.53
N GLN A 114 21.01 -2.39 2.18
CA GLN A 114 21.78 -2.31 3.42
C GLN A 114 20.82 -2.57 4.57
N GLY A 115 20.48 -3.85 4.77
CA GLY A 115 19.64 -4.30 5.88
C GLY A 115 18.14 -4.30 5.59
N CYS A 116 17.35 -4.25 6.66
CA CYS A 116 15.90 -4.21 6.63
C CYS A 116 15.36 -3.10 7.53
N ALA A 117 14.16 -2.64 7.24
CA ALA A 117 13.44 -1.70 8.08
C ALA A 117 11.98 -2.15 8.20
N ILE A 118 11.36 -1.78 9.32
CA ILE A 118 9.98 -2.10 9.65
C ILE A 118 9.27 -0.78 9.90
N GLN A 119 8.31 -0.44 9.06
CA GLN A 119 7.37 0.64 9.32
C GLN A 119 6.17 0.11 10.09
N LEU A 120 5.79 0.78 11.18
CA LEU A 120 4.56 0.50 11.93
C LEU A 120 3.67 1.76 11.91
N ARG A 121 2.35 1.56 11.84
CA ARG A 121 1.38 2.66 11.97
C ARG A 121 0.68 2.57 13.31
N LEU A 122 0.92 3.55 14.18
CA LEU A 122 0.14 3.75 15.38
C LEU A 122 -1.14 4.50 15.00
N THR A 123 -2.28 3.86 15.22
CA THR A 123 -3.61 4.39 14.90
C THR A 123 -4.41 4.62 16.19
N ALA A 124 -5.46 5.44 16.11
CA ALA A 124 -6.42 5.59 17.20
C ALA A 124 -7.44 4.43 17.25
N GLU A 125 -7.10 3.26 16.70
CA GLU A 125 -8.01 2.12 16.61
C GLU A 125 -7.91 1.27 17.88
N GLU A 126 -9.07 0.90 18.44
CA GLU A 126 -9.11 0.13 19.69
C GLU A 126 -9.31 -1.37 19.39
N SER A 127 -8.31 -2.20 19.70
CA SER A 127 -8.34 -3.64 19.42
C SER A 127 -9.52 -4.36 20.10
N ALA A 128 -9.87 -3.96 21.32
CA ALA A 128 -11.02 -4.47 22.07
C ALA A 128 -12.38 -4.15 21.42
N LYS A 129 -12.43 -3.14 20.54
CA LYS A 129 -13.63 -2.72 19.79
C LYS A 129 -13.51 -3.03 18.31
N ASP A 130 -12.88 -4.15 17.98
CA ASP A 130 -12.65 -4.60 16.60
C ASP A 130 -11.95 -3.54 15.72
N PHE A 131 -11.01 -2.79 16.32
CA PHE A 131 -10.22 -1.75 15.68
C PHE A 131 -11.07 -0.60 15.12
N ARG A 132 -12.20 -0.30 15.77
CA ARG A 132 -12.94 0.92 15.47
C ARG A 132 -12.11 2.15 15.86
N PRO A 133 -12.12 3.24 15.06
CA PRO A 133 -11.50 4.50 15.44
C PRO A 133 -12.09 5.02 16.77
N SER A 134 -11.21 5.44 17.68
CA SER A 134 -11.54 6.00 18.99
C SER A 134 -11.07 7.46 19.05
N PRO A 135 -11.85 8.43 18.53
CA PRO A 135 -11.46 9.83 18.55
C PRO A 135 -11.52 10.40 19.97
N GLY A 136 -10.64 11.33 20.28
CA GLY A 136 -10.60 11.99 21.59
C GLY A 136 -9.40 12.91 21.74
N ALA A 137 -9.36 13.66 22.84
CA ALA A 137 -8.20 14.48 23.16
C ALA A 137 -7.01 13.61 23.54
N ILE A 138 -5.86 13.84 22.91
CA ILE A 138 -4.60 13.19 23.27
C ILE A 138 -4.15 13.76 24.62
N ARG A 139 -4.00 12.90 25.62
CA ARG A 139 -3.51 13.26 26.96
C ARG A 139 -2.11 12.68 27.16
N ALA A 140 -1.26 13.38 27.90
CA ALA A 140 0.11 12.94 28.17
C ALA A 140 0.17 11.54 28.83
N SER A 141 -0.85 11.19 29.61
CA SER A 141 -1.00 9.86 30.24
C SER A 141 -1.10 8.70 29.25
N PHE A 142 -1.29 8.95 27.94
CA PHE A 142 -1.34 7.92 26.91
C PHE A 142 0.02 7.65 26.24
N ILE A 143 1.05 8.43 26.56
CA ILE A 143 2.38 8.37 25.92
C ILE A 143 3.47 7.90 26.93
N ALA A 144 3.11 7.73 28.21
CA ALA A 144 4.03 7.36 29.30
C ALA A 144 4.11 5.84 29.51
#